data_AF-A0A7S0U4Z6-F1
#
_entry.id   AF-A0A7S0U4Z6-F1
#
_cell.length_a   1.000
_cell.length_b   1.000
_cell.length_c   1.000
_cell.angle_alpha   90.00
_cell.angle_beta   90.00
_cell.angle_gamma   90.00
#
_symmetry.space_group_name_H-M   'P 1'
#
loop_
_entity.id
_entity.type
_entity.pdbx_description
1 polymer ?
#
loop_
_entity_poly.entity_id
_entity_poly.type
_entity_poly.pdbx_seq_one_letter_code
_entity_poly.pdbx_strand_id
1 'polypeptide(L)'
;IAYIDIVGALGIACIATSMDYLTVQQLWTIAPMAVILCMSIPLLTTMVYGRIWHGGWRKHPKYLQVLESFWWALMLWLFLIYPTVSVLVLKTFSCDTELELLLGDYRLICPWLETDSTLFLWSVVFVLIYPVGIPAFFYFVLHHYKVPEMA
;
A
#
# COMPACT_ATOMS: atom_id res chain seq x y z
N ILE A 1 -4.42 8.59 -21.52
CA ILE A 1 -3.65 9.06 -20.35
C ILE A 1 -2.40 8.20 -20.30
N ALA A 2 -1.23 8.82 -20.51
CA ALA A 2 0.04 8.11 -20.66
C ALA A 2 0.45 7.47 -19.33
N TYR A 3 0.44 6.13 -19.29
CA TYR A 3 0.88 5.35 -18.16
C TYR A 3 2.40 5.45 -18.06
N ILE A 4 2.93 5.92 -16.93
CA ILE A 4 4.32 5.65 -16.63
C ILE A 4 4.38 4.17 -16.29
N ASP A 5 4.69 3.35 -17.29
CA ASP A 5 4.90 1.92 -17.16
C ASP A 5 6.28 1.68 -16.53
N ILE A 6 6.41 2.03 -15.25
CA ILE A 6 7.64 1.86 -14.45
C ILE A 6 8.04 0.36 -14.45
N VAL A 7 7.05 -0.53 -14.57
CA VAL A 7 7.22 -1.99 -14.59
C VAL A 7 7.75 -2.47 -15.94
N GLY A 8 7.25 -1.93 -17.05
CA GLY A 8 7.83 -2.12 -18.38
C GLY A 8 9.24 -1.56 -18.50
N ALA A 9 9.52 -0.41 -17.88
CA ALA A 9 10.83 0.26 -17.91
C ALA A 9 11.93 -0.49 -17.15
N LEU A 10 11.59 -1.29 -16.14
CA LEU A 10 12.53 -2.06 -15.31
C LEU A 10 12.78 -3.49 -15.81
N GLY A 11 12.17 -3.92 -16.93
CA GLY A 11 12.33 -5.27 -17.48
C GLY A 11 11.69 -6.40 -16.65
N ILE A 12 10.97 -6.05 -15.57
CA ILE A 12 10.29 -7.00 -14.67
C ILE A 12 9.04 -7.59 -15.35
N ALA A 13 8.53 -6.94 -16.40
CA ALA A 13 7.40 -7.42 -17.19
C ALA A 13 7.60 -8.85 -17.73
N CYS A 14 8.83 -9.26 -18.09
CA CYS A 14 9.12 -10.62 -18.57
C CYS A 14 9.06 -11.71 -17.47
N ILE A 15 9.25 -11.33 -16.20
CA ILE A 15 9.12 -12.27 -15.07
C ILE A 15 7.67 -12.30 -14.59
N ALA A 16 6.96 -11.19 -14.70
CA ALA A 16 5.55 -11.11 -14.34
C ALA A 16 4.64 -11.92 -15.27
N THR A 17 4.99 -12.12 -16.54
CA THR A 17 4.18 -12.89 -17.51
C THR A 17 4.15 -14.39 -17.26
N SER A 18 5.10 -14.94 -16.49
CA SER A 18 5.11 -16.36 -16.11
C SER A 18 4.49 -16.62 -14.74
N MET A 19 4.13 -15.58 -13.99
CA MET A 19 3.52 -15.69 -12.67
C MET A 19 2.00 -15.57 -12.75
N ASP A 20 1.32 -16.34 -11.91
CA ASP A 20 -0.14 -16.24 -11.76
C ASP A 20 -0.54 -14.83 -11.28
N TYR A 21 -1.63 -14.31 -11.84
CA TYR A 21 -2.16 -12.98 -11.54
C TYR A 21 -2.36 -12.74 -10.04
N LEU A 22 -2.83 -13.76 -9.30
CA LEU A 22 -3.02 -13.70 -7.85
C LEU A 22 -1.69 -13.45 -7.11
N THR A 23 -0.62 -14.15 -7.49
CA THR A 23 0.71 -14.01 -6.87
C THR A 23 1.27 -12.61 -7.11
N VAL A 24 1.09 -12.09 -8.33
CA VAL A 24 1.49 -10.72 -8.66
C VAL A 24 0.73 -9.72 -7.77
N GLN A 25 -0.59 -9.85 -7.67
CA GLN A 25 -1.41 -8.97 -6.84
C GLN A 25 -1.01 -9.03 -5.35
N GLN A 26 -0.76 -10.22 -4.81
CA GLN A 26 -0.29 -10.41 -3.44
C GLN A 26 1.07 -9.76 -3.22
N LEU A 27 2.01 -9.94 -4.15
CA LEU A 27 3.34 -9.36 -4.04
C LEU A 27 3.30 -7.83 -3.97
N TRP A 28 2.53 -7.19 -4.87
CA TRP A 28 2.42 -5.74 -4.91
C TRP A 28 1.66 -5.13 -3.73
N THR A 29 0.78 -5.89 -3.08
CA THR A 29 0.05 -5.45 -1.87
C THR A 29 0.87 -5.70 -0.60
N ILE A 30 1.64 -6.80 -0.52
CA ILE A 30 2.48 -7.13 0.64
C ILE A 30 3.77 -6.32 0.66
N ALA A 31 4.40 -6.07 -0.50
CA ALA A 31 5.66 -5.34 -0.59
C ALA A 31 5.67 -3.98 0.14
N PRO A 32 4.68 -3.07 -0.06
CA PRO A 32 4.69 -1.80 0.65
C PRO A 32 4.45 -1.94 2.16
N MET A 33 3.70 -2.96 2.59
CA MET A 33 3.53 -3.27 4.02
C MET A 33 4.85 -3.73 4.65
N ALA A 34 5.63 -4.55 3.93
CA ALA A 34 6.95 -4.96 4.36
C ALA A 34 7.91 -3.77 4.47
N VAL A 35 7.87 -2.82 3.52
CA VAL A 35 8.68 -1.60 3.58
C VAL A 35 8.31 -0.74 4.80
N ILE A 36 7.02 -0.56 5.10
CA ILE A 36 6.57 0.17 6.30
C ILE A 36 7.08 -0.53 7.58
N LEU A 37 7.02 -1.86 7.61
CA LEU A 37 7.56 -2.64 8.73
C LEU A 37 9.06 -2.40 8.90
N CYS A 38 9.84 -2.42 7.82
CA CYS A 38 11.26 -2.08 7.84
C CYS A 38 11.53 -0.65 8.31
N MET A 39 10.73 0.33 7.84
CA MET A 39 10.84 1.73 8.28
C MET A 39 10.52 1.92 9.76
N SER A 40 9.71 1.04 10.37
CA SER A 40 9.37 1.11 11.80
C SER A 40 10.48 0.62 12.73
N ILE A 41 11.48 -0.13 12.22
CA ILE A 41 12.59 -0.68 13.01
C ILE A 41 13.35 0.38 13.83
N PRO A 42 13.83 1.51 13.26
CA PRO A 42 14.52 2.55 14.04
C PRO A 42 13.64 3.13 15.16
N LEU A 43 12.34 3.29 14.92
CA LEU A 43 11.42 3.75 15.96
C LEU A 43 11.30 2.71 17.09
N LEU A 44 11.11 1.44 16.74
CA LEU A 44 11.04 0.33 17.70
C LEU A 44 12.32 0.19 18.52
N THR A 45 13.49 0.33 17.90
CA THR A 45 14.76 0.28 18.63
C THR A 45 14.85 1.41 19.65
N THR A 46 14.56 2.67 19.28
CA THR A 46 14.58 3.77 20.27
C THR A 46 13.57 3.60 21.40
N MET A 47 12.40 3.02 21.11
CA MET A 47 11.38 2.67 22.11
C MET A 47 11.88 1.60 23.10
N VAL A 48 12.50 0.53 22.59
CA VAL A 48 13.05 -0.57 23.40
C VAL A 48 14.23 -0.07 24.25
N TYR A 49 15.17 0.65 23.65
CA TYR A 49 16.30 1.26 24.39
C TYR A 49 15.81 2.27 25.44
N GLY A 50 14.80 3.08 25.12
CA GLY A 50 14.15 3.98 26.07
C GLY A 50 13.57 3.26 27.28
N ARG A 51 12.91 2.11 27.06
CA ARG A 51 12.35 1.31 28.15
C ARG A 51 13.43 0.67 29.02
N ILE A 52 14.47 0.10 28.42
CA ILE A 52 15.51 -0.63 29.16
C ILE A 52 16.43 0.31 29.93
N TRP A 53 16.89 1.40 29.29
CA TRP A 53 17.95 2.26 29.85
C TRP A 53 17.43 3.53 30.53
N HIS A 54 16.30 4.08 30.07
CA HIS A 54 15.77 5.36 30.57
C HIS A 54 14.47 5.20 31.37
N GLY A 55 14.04 3.96 31.64
CA GLY A 55 12.85 3.67 32.43
C GLY A 55 11.55 4.19 31.80
N GLY A 56 11.48 4.30 30.48
CA GLY A 56 10.25 4.71 29.78
C GLY A 56 10.34 4.73 28.26
N TRP A 57 9.27 4.32 27.59
CA TRP A 57 9.17 4.17 26.12
C TRP A 57 9.49 5.42 25.31
N ARG A 58 9.26 6.61 25.87
CA ARG A 58 9.46 7.91 25.18
C ARG A 58 10.61 8.72 25.77
N LYS A 59 11.38 8.15 26.70
CA LYS A 59 12.43 8.88 27.45
C LYS A 59 13.80 8.86 26.77
N HIS A 60 13.94 8.15 25.65
CA HIS A 60 15.20 8.14 24.91
C HIS A 60 15.42 9.50 24.22
N PRO A 61 16.61 10.12 24.30
CA PRO A 61 16.86 11.47 23.81
C PRO A 61 16.62 11.63 22.30
N LYS A 62 16.83 10.56 21.52
CA LYS A 62 16.62 10.57 20.06
C LYS A 62 15.19 10.18 19.62
N TYR A 63 14.28 9.88 20.54
CA TYR A 63 12.95 9.35 20.21
C TYR A 63 12.15 10.32 19.33
N LEU A 64 12.09 11.61 19.68
CA LEU A 64 11.33 12.61 18.94
C LEU A 64 11.87 12.82 17.52
N GLN A 65 13.19 12.93 17.36
CA GLN A 65 13.83 13.10 16.05
C GLN A 65 13.56 11.90 15.12
N VAL A 66 13.63 10.68 15.65
CA VAL A 66 13.32 9.46 14.89
C VAL A 66 11.83 9.38 14.55
N LEU A 67 10.95 9.78 15.47
CA LEU A 67 9.51 9.82 15.24
C LEU A 67 9.14 10.78 14.11
N GLU A 68 9.69 11.99 14.10
CA GLU A 68 9.46 12.99 13.04
C GLU A 68 9.97 12.49 11.68
N SER A 69 11.17 11.90 11.67
CA SER A 69 11.77 11.34 10.44
C SER A 69 10.95 10.17 9.90
N PHE A 70 10.47 9.30 10.79
CA PHE A 70 9.56 8.20 10.45
C PHE A 70 8.24 8.74 9.89
N TRP A 71 7.66 9.77 10.52
CA TRP A 71 6.39 10.34 10.08
C TRP A 71 6.49 10.95 8.68
N TRP A 72 7.56 11.70 8.42
CA TRP A 72 7.84 12.25 7.10
C TRP A 72 8.03 11.16 6.04
N ALA A 73 8.86 10.16 6.33
CA ALA A 73 9.09 9.03 5.43
C ALA A 73 7.81 8.22 5.15
N LEU A 74 6.98 8.00 6.18
CA LEU A 74 5.71 7.30 6.06
C LEU A 74 4.73 8.04 5.15
N MET A 75 4.57 9.36 5.33
CA MET A 75 3.67 10.17 4.49
C MET A 75 4.11 10.16 3.04
N LEU A 76 5.42 10.36 2.80
CA LEU A 76 5.99 10.31 1.45
C LEU A 76 5.80 8.95 0.80
N TRP A 77 6.04 7.87 1.56
CA TRP A 77 5.88 6.50 1.08
C TRP A 77 4.43 6.17 0.73
N LEU A 78 3.47 6.52 1.60
CA LEU A 78 2.04 6.33 1.36
C LEU A 78 1.57 7.10 0.13
N PHE A 79 2.04 8.34 -0.06
CA PHE A 79 1.73 9.14 -1.24
C PHE A 79 2.27 8.50 -2.54
N LEU A 80 3.49 7.95 -2.49
CA LEU A 80 4.13 7.34 -3.66
C LEU A 80 3.47 6.02 -4.06
N ILE A 81 3.11 5.17 -3.09
CA ILE A 81 2.55 3.84 -3.34
C ILE A 81 1.07 3.88 -3.71
N TYR A 82 0.34 4.88 -3.20
CA TYR A 82 -1.10 5.02 -3.38
C TYR A 82 -1.56 4.86 -4.84
N PRO A 83 -1.07 5.62 -5.83
CA PRO A 83 -1.59 5.52 -7.20
C PRO A 83 -1.30 4.15 -7.82
N THR A 84 -0.12 3.59 -7.57
CA THR A 84 0.30 2.33 -8.18
C THR A 84 -0.54 1.16 -7.66
N VAL A 85 -0.67 1.02 -6.35
CA VAL A 85 -1.40 -0.12 -5.75
C VAL A 85 -2.91 0.07 -5.87
N SER A 86 -3.43 1.29 -5.75
CA SER A 86 -4.87 1.54 -5.90
C SER A 86 -5.36 1.18 -7.31
N VAL A 87 -4.61 1.57 -8.34
CA VAL A 87 -4.95 1.20 -9.73
C VAL A 87 -4.85 -0.30 -9.93
N LEU A 88 -3.80 -0.95 -9.39
CA LEU A 88 -3.64 -2.40 -9.52
C LEU A 88 -4.82 -3.16 -8.93
N VAL A 89 -5.25 -2.81 -7.72
CA VAL A 89 -6.37 -3.49 -7.06
C VAL A 89 -7.69 -3.16 -7.76
N LEU A 90 -7.90 -1.92 -8.23
CA LEU A 90 -9.12 -1.57 -8.98
C LEU A 90 -9.20 -2.29 -10.34
N LYS A 91 -8.07 -2.58 -10.99
CA LYS A 91 -8.03 -3.35 -12.24
C LYS A 91 -8.60 -4.76 -12.10
N THR A 92 -8.59 -5.33 -10.89
CA THR A 92 -9.20 -6.65 -10.62
C THR A 92 -10.72 -6.66 -10.82
N PHE A 93 -11.35 -5.48 -10.80
CA PHE A 93 -12.78 -5.29 -11.08
C PHE A 93 -13.05 -4.79 -12.50
N SER A 94 -12.02 -4.72 -13.35
CA SER A 94 -12.17 -4.32 -14.75
C SER A 94 -12.24 -5.57 -15.62
N CYS A 95 -13.43 -5.90 -16.12
CA CYS A 95 -13.59 -6.98 -17.08
C CYS A 95 -14.20 -6.54 -18.40
N ASP A 96 -13.99 -7.41 -19.37
CA ASP A 96 -14.73 -7.41 -20.61
C ASP A 96 -16.15 -7.92 -20.37
N THR A 97 -17.14 -7.10 -20.71
CA THR A 97 -18.56 -7.42 -20.53
C THR A 97 -19.07 -8.46 -21.52
N GLU A 98 -18.37 -8.69 -22.64
CA GLU A 98 -18.80 -9.66 -23.66
C GLU A 98 -18.31 -11.07 -23.36
N LEU A 99 -17.10 -11.17 -22.79
CA LEU A 99 -16.42 -12.44 -22.53
C LEU A 99 -16.49 -12.85 -21.05
N GLU A 100 -16.86 -11.94 -20.15
CA GLU A 100 -16.81 -12.13 -18.69
C GLU A 100 -15.42 -12.51 -18.17
N LEU A 101 -14.39 -12.04 -18.88
CA LEU A 101 -12.98 -12.28 -18.60
C LEU A 101 -12.31 -11.02 -18.07
N LEU A 102 -11.31 -11.21 -17.22
CA LEU A 102 -10.56 -10.12 -16.63
C LEU A 102 -9.68 -9.42 -17.68
N LEU A 103 -9.78 -8.09 -17.79
CA LEU A 103 -8.99 -7.32 -18.77
C LEU A 103 -7.48 -7.37 -18.50
N GLY A 104 -7.10 -7.65 -17.25
CA GLY A 104 -5.71 -7.85 -16.86
C GLY A 104 -5.15 -9.22 -17.24
N ASP A 105 -6.01 -10.23 -17.39
CA ASP A 105 -5.65 -11.58 -17.79
C ASP A 105 -6.88 -12.33 -18.31
N TYR A 106 -6.97 -12.50 -19.64
CA TYR A 106 -8.09 -13.17 -20.32
C TYR A 106 -8.15 -14.69 -20.05
N ARG A 107 -7.29 -15.23 -19.19
CA ARG A 107 -7.38 -16.63 -18.74
C ARG A 107 -8.28 -16.79 -17.53
N LEU A 108 -8.59 -15.68 -16.83
CA LEU A 108 -9.35 -15.67 -15.59
C LEU A 108 -10.75 -15.11 -15.81
N ILE A 109 -11.73 -15.78 -15.20
CA ILE A 109 -13.11 -15.30 -15.09
C ILE A 109 -13.15 -14.14 -14.10
N CYS A 110 -14.07 -13.21 -14.32
CA CYS A 110 -14.25 -12.06 -13.44
C CYS A 110 -14.53 -12.47 -11.98
N PRO A 111 -13.80 -11.89 -11.01
CA PRO A 111 -13.93 -12.29 -9.61
C PRO A 111 -15.30 -11.99 -8.98
N TRP A 112 -16.12 -11.11 -9.57
CA TRP A 112 -17.47 -10.85 -9.04
C TRP A 112 -18.50 -11.91 -9.44
N LEU A 113 -18.25 -12.72 -10.48
CA LEU A 113 -19.11 -13.87 -10.79
C LEU A 113 -18.90 -14.98 -9.76
N GLU A 114 -17.68 -15.11 -9.25
CA GLU A 114 -17.30 -16.16 -8.30
C GLU A 114 -17.02 -15.55 -6.92
N THR A 115 -18.08 -15.36 -6.14
CA THR A 115 -18.00 -14.70 -4.81
C THR A 115 -17.13 -15.46 -3.81
N ASP A 116 -17.00 -16.78 -3.97
CA ASP A 116 -16.15 -17.64 -3.14
C ASP A 116 -14.66 -17.61 -3.57
N SER A 117 -14.32 -16.87 -4.63
CA SER A 117 -12.93 -16.77 -5.06
C SER A 117 -12.10 -15.99 -4.03
N THR A 118 -10.96 -16.58 -3.65
CA THR A 118 -9.98 -15.94 -2.74
C THR A 118 -9.46 -14.62 -3.32
N LEU A 119 -9.44 -14.50 -4.65
CA LEU A 119 -9.08 -13.29 -5.38
C LEU A 119 -10.08 -12.16 -5.11
N PHE A 120 -11.39 -12.43 -5.19
CA PHE A 120 -12.41 -11.43 -4.91
C PHE A 120 -12.29 -10.87 -3.49
N LEU A 121 -12.23 -11.76 -2.48
CA LEU A 121 -12.11 -11.35 -1.09
C LEU A 121 -10.84 -10.52 -0.85
N TRP A 122 -9.70 -10.96 -1.41
CA TRP A 122 -8.43 -10.24 -1.31
C TRP A 122 -8.54 -8.85 -1.93
N SER A 123 -9.04 -8.75 -3.17
CA SER A 123 -9.23 -7.49 -3.87
C SER A 123 -10.11 -6.52 -3.08
N VAL A 124 -11.27 -6.97 -2.58
CA VAL A 124 -12.20 -6.14 -1.81
C VAL A 124 -11.54 -5.57 -0.56
N VAL A 125 -10.82 -6.40 0.21
CA VAL A 125 -10.11 -5.95 1.42
C VAL A 125 -9.08 -4.87 1.07
N PHE A 126 -8.31 -5.08 0.00
CA PHE A 126 -7.27 -4.13 -0.39
C PHE A 126 -7.80 -2.86 -1.08
N VAL A 127 -9.00 -2.88 -1.66
CA VAL A 127 -9.72 -1.65 -2.06
C VAL A 127 -10.05 -0.80 -0.84
N LEU A 128 -10.52 -1.42 0.25
CA LEU A 128 -10.81 -0.67 1.46
C LEU A 128 -9.55 -0.07 2.09
N ILE A 129 -8.41 -0.77 2.02
CA ILE A 129 -7.16 -0.31 2.61
C ILE A 129 -6.49 0.80 1.77
N TYR A 130 -6.36 0.61 0.46
CA TYR A 130 -5.56 1.50 -0.39
C TYR A 130 -6.36 2.68 -0.96
N PRO A 131 -7.29 2.48 -1.93
CA PRO A 131 -8.02 3.59 -2.52
C PRO A 131 -8.96 4.32 -1.54
N VAL A 132 -9.47 3.65 -0.51
CA VAL A 132 -10.33 4.30 0.51
C VAL A 132 -9.53 4.70 1.75
N GLY A 133 -8.74 3.78 2.30
CA GLY A 133 -8.04 3.97 3.58
C GLY A 133 -6.96 5.05 3.52
N ILE A 134 -6.13 5.09 2.47
CA ILE A 134 -5.05 6.09 2.38
C ILE A 134 -5.60 7.53 2.25
N PRO A 135 -6.57 7.83 1.35
CA PRO A 135 -7.17 9.17 1.31
C PRO A 135 -7.88 9.55 2.61
N ALA A 136 -8.60 8.61 3.23
CA ALA A 136 -9.24 8.85 4.52
C ALA A 136 -8.21 9.16 5.62
N PHE A 137 -7.08 8.46 5.63
CA PHE A 137 -5.97 8.70 6.54
C PHE A 137 -5.36 10.10 6.33
N PHE A 138 -5.06 10.48 5.10
CA PHE A 138 -4.56 11.84 4.81
C PHE A 138 -5.57 12.91 5.22
N TYR A 139 -6.85 12.72 4.93
CA TYR A 139 -7.91 13.62 5.35
C TYR A 139 -7.97 13.78 6.87
N PHE A 140 -7.91 12.66 7.61
CA PHE A 140 -7.90 12.67 9.07
C PHE A 140 -6.68 13.38 9.64
N VAL A 141 -5.48 13.11 9.11
CA VAL A 141 -4.23 13.75 9.55
C VAL A 141 -4.31 15.25 9.32
N LEU A 142 -4.70 15.70 8.13
CA LEU A 142 -4.82 17.13 7.80
C LEU A 142 -5.80 17.86 8.73
N HIS A 143 -6.94 17.23 9.03
CA HIS A 143 -7.94 17.80 9.93
C HIS A 143 -7.45 17.81 11.39
N HIS A 144 -6.72 16.79 11.82
CA HIS A 144 -6.15 16.72 13.17
C HIS A 144 -5.11 17.82 13.43
N TYR A 145 -4.26 18.09 12.43
CA TYR A 145 -3.25 19.16 12.51
C TYR A 145 -3.80 20.56 12.22
N LYS A 146 -5.12 20.71 12.01
CA LYS A 146 -5.79 22.00 11.71
C LYS A 146 -5.15 22.80 10.58
N VAL A 147 -4.53 22.11 9.62
CA VAL A 147 -3.98 22.72 8.41
C VAL A 147 -5.00 23.57 7.63
N PRO A 148 -6.31 23.21 7.51
CA PRO A 148 -7.25 24.03 6.75
C PRO A 148 -7.57 25.40 7.36
N GLU A 149 -7.16 25.68 8.60
CA GLU A 149 -7.33 27.01 9.22
C GLU A 149 -6.16 27.96 8.94
N MET A 150 -5.12 27.51 8.22
CA MET A 150 -3.91 28.28 7.92
C MET A 150 -3.84 28.81 6.48
N ALA A 151 -4.87 28.57 5.66
CA ALA A 151 -4.98 29.00 4.26
C ALA A 151 -5.94 30.17 4.09
#